data_AF-A0A831VL47-F1
#
_entry.id   AF-A0A831VL47-F1
#
_cell.length_a   1.000
_cell.length_b   1.000
_cell.length_c   1.000
_cell.angle_alpha   90.00
_cell.angle_beta   90.00
_cell.angle_gamma   90.00
#
_symmetry.space_group_name_H-M   'P 1'
#
loop_
_entity.id
_entity.type
_entity.pdbx_description
1 polymer ?
#
loop_
_entity_poly.entity_id
_entity_poly.type
_entity_poly.pdbx_seq_one_letter_code
_entity_poly.pdbx_strand_id
1 'polypeptide(L)'
;EEIGTGGGGFRFMYAAFLQESAEELQDQYLRDCASSLTAAGDSWREFAARAARVCKDRARPGETYAAMAEQIRECAALEENVFRKLEHWVKRCP
;
A
#
# COMPACT_ATOMS: atom_id res chain seq x y z
N GLU A 1 -1.84 6.85 -19.05
CA GLU A 1 -1.72 6.81 -17.58
C GLU A 1 -2.30 5.47 -17.11
N GLU A 2 -1.43 4.53 -16.75
CA GLU A 2 -1.75 3.09 -16.62
C GLU A 2 -1.65 2.63 -15.16
N ILE A 3 -2.08 3.48 -14.23
CA ILE A 3 -2.06 3.19 -12.78
C ILE A 3 -3.40 3.62 -12.16
N GLY A 4 -4.50 3.01 -12.62
CA GLY A 4 -5.86 3.24 -12.12
C GLY A 4 -6.11 2.64 -10.72
N THR A 5 -5.34 3.06 -9.72
CA THR A 5 -5.50 2.67 -8.30
C THR A 5 -5.86 3.87 -7.40
N GLY A 6 -6.11 5.06 -7.99
CA GLY A 6 -6.42 6.26 -7.20
C GLY A 6 -5.29 6.66 -6.24
N GLY A 7 -4.02 6.46 -6.64
CA GLY A 7 -2.86 6.88 -5.85
C GLY A 7 -1.69 5.89 -5.78
N GLY A 8 -1.65 4.81 -6.58
CA GLY A 8 -0.56 3.82 -6.54
C GLY A 8 0.83 4.42 -6.71
N GLY A 9 0.98 5.39 -7.64
CA GLY A 9 2.24 6.12 -7.81
C GLY A 9 2.67 6.88 -6.55
N PHE A 10 1.73 7.50 -5.84
CA PHE A 10 2.02 8.21 -4.59
C PHE A 10 2.47 7.28 -3.47
N ARG A 11 1.93 6.06 -3.38
CA ARG A 11 2.34 5.07 -2.38
C ARG A 11 3.79 4.65 -2.57
N PHE A 12 4.18 4.30 -3.79
CA PHE A 12 5.57 3.93 -4.07
C PHE A 12 6.52 5.11 -3.95
N MET A 13 6.10 6.30 -4.39
CA MET A 13 6.88 7.52 -4.21
C MET A 13 7.12 7.82 -2.73
N TYR A 14 6.08 7.73 -1.89
CA TYR A 14 6.22 7.97 -0.47
C TYR A 14 7.01 6.84 0.22
N ALA A 15 6.86 5.59 -0.21
CA ALA A 15 7.69 4.49 0.27
C ALA A 15 9.17 4.70 -0.05
N ALA A 16 9.52 5.13 -1.26
CA ALA A 16 10.88 5.48 -1.66
C ALA A 16 11.43 6.64 -0.82
N PHE A 17 10.63 7.68 -0.60
CA PHE A 17 10.99 8.78 0.30
C PHE A 17 11.29 8.32 1.73
N LEU A 18 10.44 7.44 2.29
CA LEU A 18 10.66 6.87 3.63
C LEU A 18 11.92 5.99 3.67
N GLN A 19 12.20 5.26 2.60
CA GLN A 19 13.39 4.45 2.47
C GLN A 19 14.66 5.31 2.44
N GLU A 20 14.70 6.36 1.61
CA GLU A 20 15.83 7.30 1.56
C GLU A 20 16.01 8.01 2.91
N SER A 21 14.90 8.46 3.53
CA SER A 21 14.92 9.08 4.87
C SER A 21 15.47 8.12 5.93
N ALA A 22 15.13 6.83 5.86
CA ALA A 22 15.66 5.82 6.77
C ALA A 22 17.17 5.64 6.63
N GLU A 23 17.72 5.80 5.42
CA GLU A 23 19.15 5.71 5.16
C GLU A 23 19.88 6.95 5.68
N GLU A 24 19.38 8.14 5.38
CA GLU A 24 19.96 9.41 5.85
C GLU A 24 19.91 9.57 7.38
N LEU A 25 18.82 9.12 8.02
CA LEU A 25 18.62 9.21 9.47
C LEU A 25 19.12 7.97 10.22
N GLN A 26 19.58 6.94 9.49
CA GLN A 26 19.95 5.63 10.04
C GLN A 26 18.86 5.01 10.93
N ASP A 27 17.60 5.15 10.53
CA ASP A 27 16.43 4.75 11.33
C ASP A 27 15.75 3.50 10.74
N GLN A 28 15.92 2.36 11.43
CA GLN A 28 15.31 1.09 11.04
C GLN A 28 13.77 1.13 11.06
N TYR A 29 13.17 1.94 11.93
CA TYR A 29 11.72 2.06 12.04
C TYR A 29 11.11 2.71 10.79
N LEU A 30 11.78 3.72 10.22
CA LEU A 30 11.39 4.29 8.93
C LEU A 30 11.56 3.28 7.80
N ARG A 31 12.62 2.46 7.82
CA ARG A 31 12.83 1.41 6.82
C ARG A 31 11.70 0.39 6.82
N ASP A 32 11.24 0.00 8.01
CA ASP A 32 10.11 -0.92 8.16
C ASP A 32 8.79 -0.29 7.67
N CYS A 33 8.59 1.01 7.90
CA CYS A 33 7.45 1.75 7.37
C CYS A 33 7.47 1.81 5.83
N ALA A 34 8.63 2.08 5.23
CA ALA A 34 8.82 2.07 3.79
C ALA A 34 8.46 0.72 3.16
N SER A 35 9.01 -0.37 3.71
CA SER A 35 8.72 -1.74 3.25
C SER A 35 7.22 -2.07 3.36
N SER A 36 6.60 -1.71 4.48
CA SER A 36 5.17 -1.92 4.71
C SER A 36 4.30 -1.13 3.71
N LEU A 37 4.69 0.10 3.36
CA LEU A 37 3.97 0.93 2.40
C LEU A 37 4.12 0.42 0.96
N THR A 38 5.30 -0.10 0.59
CA THR A 38 5.49 -0.80 -0.69
C THR A 38 4.55 -2.00 -0.80
N ALA A 39 4.46 -2.83 0.26
CA ALA A 39 3.56 -3.97 0.28
C ALA A 39 2.07 -3.55 0.15
N ALA A 40 1.67 -2.45 0.81
CA ALA A 40 0.34 -1.88 0.63
C ALA A 40 0.10 -1.46 -0.84
N GLY A 41 1.07 -0.79 -1.46
CA GLY A 41 1.03 -0.41 -2.88
C GLY A 41 0.86 -1.60 -3.82
N ASP A 42 1.58 -2.70 -3.57
CA ASP A 42 1.45 -3.93 -4.35
C ASP A 42 0.09 -4.59 -4.19
N SER A 43 -0.45 -4.63 -2.97
CA SER A 43 -1.82 -5.14 -2.72
C SER A 43 -2.88 -4.34 -3.49
N TRP A 44 -2.75 -3.01 -3.52
CA TRP A 44 -3.61 -2.14 -4.33
C TRP A 44 -3.49 -2.41 -5.83
N ARG A 45 -2.29 -2.68 -6.35
CA ARG A 45 -2.09 -3.05 -7.77
C ARG A 45 -2.77 -4.37 -8.08
N GLU A 46 -2.63 -5.35 -7.19
CA GLU A 46 -3.30 -6.63 -7.36
C GLU A 46 -4.83 -6.47 -7.35
N PHE A 47 -5.36 -5.67 -6.42
CA PHE A 47 -6.77 -5.36 -6.34
C PHE A 47 -7.27 -4.74 -7.65
N ALA A 48 -6.59 -3.70 -8.15
CA ALA A 48 -6.98 -3.05 -9.40
C ALA A 48 -6.94 -4.00 -10.60
N ALA A 49 -5.96 -4.90 -10.66
CA ALA A 49 -5.88 -5.91 -11.72
C ALA A 49 -7.06 -6.90 -11.65
N ARG A 50 -7.45 -7.34 -10.45
CA ARG A 50 -8.62 -8.20 -10.22
C ARG A 50 -9.92 -7.47 -10.57
N ALA A 51 -10.10 -6.25 -10.07
CA ALA A 51 -11.26 -5.41 -10.36
C ALA A 51 -11.42 -5.16 -11.86
N ALA A 52 -10.34 -4.84 -12.57
CA ALA A 52 -10.36 -4.65 -14.02
C ALA A 52 -10.75 -5.91 -14.80
N ARG A 53 -10.42 -7.11 -14.31
CA ARG A 53 -10.88 -8.38 -14.91
C ARG A 53 -12.36 -8.61 -14.66
N VAL A 54 -12.83 -8.41 -13.42
CA VAL A 54 -14.24 -8.57 -13.06
C VAL A 54 -15.12 -7.62 -13.86
N CYS A 55 -14.75 -6.34 -13.96
CA CYS A 55 -15.51 -5.35 -14.75
C CYS A 55 -15.50 -5.61 -16.27
N LYS A 56 -14.63 -6.50 -16.77
CA LYS A 56 -14.55 -6.87 -18.19
C LYS A 56 -15.13 -8.27 -18.46
N ASP A 57 -15.87 -8.85 -17.52
CA ASP A 57 -16.40 -10.22 -17.56
C ASP A 57 -15.31 -11.29 -17.80
N ARG A 58 -14.11 -11.06 -17.27
CA ARG A 58 -12.94 -11.98 -17.36
C ARG A 58 -12.51 -12.49 -15.98
N ALA A 59 -13.44 -12.54 -15.04
CA ALA A 59 -13.19 -12.99 -13.67
C ALA A 59 -12.73 -14.45 -13.64
N ARG A 60 -11.71 -14.75 -12.83
CA ARG A 60 -11.27 -16.12 -12.55
C ARG A 60 -12.12 -16.74 -11.43
N PRO A 61 -12.15 -18.07 -11.28
CA PRO A 61 -12.76 -18.71 -10.11
C PRO A 61 -12.18 -18.13 -8.82
N GLY A 62 -13.05 -17.64 -7.93
CA GLY A 62 -12.68 -16.98 -6.68
C GLY A 62 -12.57 -15.45 -6.74
N GLU A 63 -12.51 -14.82 -7.92
CA GLU A 63 -12.52 -13.36 -8.09
C GLU A 63 -13.96 -12.81 -8.02
N THR A 64 -14.57 -12.93 -6.84
CA THR A 64 -15.93 -12.43 -6.58
C THR A 64 -15.91 -11.00 -6.03
N TYR A 65 -17.04 -10.30 -6.10
CA TYR A 65 -17.20 -9.00 -5.43
C TYR A 65 -16.92 -9.06 -3.93
N ALA A 66 -17.29 -10.16 -3.26
CA ALA A 66 -17.01 -10.36 -1.84
C ALA A 66 -15.50 -10.47 -1.56
N ALA A 67 -14.76 -11.24 -2.38
CA ALA A 67 -13.32 -11.35 -2.27
C ALA A 67 -12.61 -10.01 -2.54
N MET A 68 -13.09 -9.24 -3.51
CA MET A 68 -12.57 -7.90 -3.78
C MET A 68 -12.84 -6.93 -2.63
N ALA A 69 -14.02 -7.00 -2.00
CA ALA A 69 -14.35 -6.17 -0.85
C ALA A 69 -13.44 -6.49 0.36
N GLU A 70 -13.09 -7.76 0.56
CA GLU A 70 -12.13 -8.15 1.60
C GLU A 70 -10.73 -7.60 1.29
N GLN A 71 -10.27 -7.76 0.05
CA GLN A 71 -8.97 -7.24 -0.36
C GLN A 71 -8.85 -5.72 -0.19
N ILE A 72 -9.91 -4.94 -0.47
CA ILE A 72 -9.90 -3.49 -0.21
C ILE A 72 -9.75 -3.21 1.29
N ARG A 73 -10.41 -3.98 2.16
CA ARG A 73 -10.27 -3.83 3.62
C ARG A 73 -8.85 -4.15 4.08
N GLU A 74 -8.24 -5.20 3.52
CA GLU A 74 -6.84 -5.54 3.78
C GLU A 74 -5.90 -4.40 3.37
N CYS A 75 -6.09 -3.83 2.17
CA CYS A 75 -5.35 -2.66 1.72
C CYS A 75 -5.46 -1.48 2.70
N ALA A 76 -6.68 -1.17 3.15
CA ALA A 76 -6.93 -0.10 4.11
C ALA A 76 -6.24 -0.36 5.46
N ALA A 77 -6.30 -1.59 5.96
CA ALA A 77 -5.65 -1.97 7.22
C ALA A 77 -4.12 -1.88 7.14
N LEU A 78 -3.53 -2.26 6.00
CA LEU A 78 -2.09 -2.12 5.76
C LEU A 78 -1.65 -0.65 5.80
N GLU A 79 -2.38 0.23 5.11
CA GLU A 79 -2.10 1.66 5.11
C GLU A 79 -2.26 2.28 6.50
N GLU A 80 -3.35 1.96 7.19
CA GLU A 80 -3.60 2.44 8.55
C GLU A 80 -2.45 2.06 9.48
N ASN A 81 -1.95 0.83 9.39
CA ASN A 81 -0.81 0.38 10.17
C ASN A 81 0.45 1.22 9.88
N VAL A 82 0.76 1.47 8.60
CA VAL A 82 1.89 2.34 8.21
C VAL A 82 1.74 3.73 8.82
N PHE A 83 0.58 4.38 8.67
CA PHE A 83 0.40 5.74 9.17
C PHE A 83 0.41 5.83 10.70
N ARG A 84 -0.12 4.83 11.41
CA ARG A 84 -0.02 4.74 12.88
C ARG A 84 1.42 4.57 13.35
N LYS A 85 2.21 3.76 12.64
CA LYS A 85 3.65 3.64 12.91
C LYS A 85 4.35 4.98 12.70
N LEU A 86 4.11 5.64 11.56
CA LEU A 86 4.70 6.96 11.28
C LEU A 86 4.31 8.01 12.33
N GLU A 87 3.04 8.04 12.76
CA GLU A 87 2.59 8.93 13.85
C GLU A 87 3.37 8.66 15.15
N HIS A 88 3.59 7.39 15.49
CA HIS A 88 4.39 7.01 16.64
C HIS A 88 5.87 7.40 16.49
N TRP A 89 6.43 7.26 15.30
CA TRP A 89 7.79 7.69 14.98
C TRP A 89 7.97 9.19 15.15
N VAL A 90 7.05 10.02 14.63
CA VAL A 90 7.08 11.48 14.79
C VAL A 90 7.08 11.88 16.26
N LYS A 91 6.28 11.21 17.10
CA LYS A 91 6.23 11.48 18.55
C LYS A 91 7.50 11.06 19.31
N ARG A 92 8.33 10.21 18.71
CA ARG A 92 9.60 9.73 19.30
C ARG A 92 10.80 10.58 18.91
N CYS A 93 10.72 11.34 17.82
CA CYS A 93 11.77 12.23 17.39
C CYS A 93 11.65 13.56 18.18
N PRO A 94 12.58 13.89 19.09
CA PRO A 94 12.56 15.15 19.85
C PRO A 94 12.83 16.38 18.99
#